data_AF-A0A9X0W2V5-F1
#
_entry.id   AF-A0A9X0W2V5-F1
#
_cell.length_a   1.000
_cell.length_b   1.000
_cell.length_c   1.000
_cell.angle_alpha   90.00
_cell.angle_beta   90.00
_cell.angle_gamma   90.00
#
_symmetry.space_group_name_H-M   'P 1'
#
loop_
_entity.id
_entity.type
_entity.pdbx_description
1 polymer ?
#
loop_
_entity_poly.entity_id
_entity_poly.type
_entity_poly.pdbx_seq_one_letter_code
_entity_poly.pdbx_strand_id
1 'polypeptide(L)' 'MQDRKKSIKSPGSVMKPDFAETDAQKVKQEIQNDVRAGQGAMTSREAGAMRD' A
#
# COMPACT_ATOMS: atom_id res chain seq x y z
N MET A 1 25.46 -31.00 10.35
CA MET A 1 24.26 -30.15 10.58
C MET A 1 24.13 -29.25 9.36
N GLN A 2 22.96 -29.23 8.72
CA GLN A 2 22.74 -28.59 7.41
C GLN A 2 22.08 -27.21 7.60
N ASP A 3 22.85 -26.14 7.40
CA ASP A 3 22.31 -24.77 7.41
C ASP A 3 21.74 -24.43 6.03
N ARG A 4 20.46 -24.78 5.82
CA ARG A 4 19.71 -24.37 4.64
C ARG A 4 19.44 -22.87 4.70
N LYS A 5 20.24 -22.08 3.99
CA LYS A 5 19.94 -20.69 3.60
C LYS A 5 18.57 -20.65 2.94
N LYS A 6 17.58 -20.14 3.68
CA LYS A 6 16.23 -19.89 3.20
C LYS A 6 16.31 -18.72 2.22
N SER A 7 16.32 -19.01 0.93
CA SER A 7 16.17 -18.00 -0.11
C SER A 7 14.86 -17.26 0.13
N ILE A 8 14.94 -15.99 0.52
CA ILE A 8 13.79 -15.08 0.51
C ILE A 8 13.46 -14.87 -0.96
N LYS A 9 12.68 -15.78 -1.52
CA LYS A 9 12.01 -15.56 -2.79
C LYS A 9 11.06 -14.40 -2.51
N SER A 10 11.38 -13.22 -3.03
CA SER A 10 10.47 -12.07 -3.05
C SER A 10 9.11 -12.63 -3.47
N PRO A 11 8.05 -12.51 -2.65
CA PRO A 11 6.76 -13.03 -3.04
C PRO A 11 6.41 -12.35 -4.36
N GLY A 12 6.31 -13.15 -5.43
CA GLY A 12 5.97 -12.65 -6.75
C GLY A 12 4.74 -11.77 -6.62
N SER A 13 4.78 -10.61 -7.27
CA SER A 13 3.72 -9.61 -7.27
C SER A 13 2.36 -10.32 -7.31
N VAL A 14 1.57 -10.19 -6.23
CA VAL A 14 0.24 -10.81 -6.07
C VAL A 14 -0.78 -10.00 -6.88
N MET A 15 -0.45 -9.68 -8.11
CA MET A 15 -1.38 -9.02 -9.03
C MET A 15 -2.17 -10.15 -9.71
N LYS A 16 -3.47 -10.22 -9.41
CA LYS A 16 -4.38 -11.17 -10.07
C LYS A 16 -4.47 -10.81 -11.56
N PRO A 17 -4.43 -11.76 -12.50
CA PRO A 17 -4.41 -11.49 -13.94
C PRO A 17 -5.60 -10.65 -14.44
N ASP A 18 -6.75 -10.73 -13.76
CA ASP A 18 -7.99 -10.05 -14.13
C ASP A 18 -8.23 -8.73 -13.38
N PHE A 19 -7.31 -8.34 -12.49
CA PHE A 19 -7.37 -7.01 -11.88
C PHE A 19 -6.68 -6.07 -12.85
N ALA A 20 -7.44 -5.18 -13.48
CA ALA A 20 -6.90 -4.15 -14.37
C ALA A 20 -5.68 -3.52 -13.68
N GLU A 21 -4.50 -3.73 -14.27
CA GLU A 21 -3.24 -3.22 -13.74
C GLU A 21 -3.39 -1.72 -13.62
N THR A 22 -3.68 -1.26 -12.40
CA THR A 22 -3.86 0.16 -12.19
C THR A 22 -2.47 0.77 -12.32
N ASP A 23 -2.34 1.80 -13.14
CA ASP A 23 -1.05 2.47 -13.29
C ASP A 23 -0.62 3.02 -11.92
N ALA A 24 0.40 2.40 -11.35
CA ALA A 24 0.92 2.74 -10.04
C ALA A 24 1.39 4.19 -9.96
N GLN A 25 1.88 4.77 -11.07
CA GLN A 25 2.28 6.18 -11.12
C GLN A 25 1.05 7.09 -11.06
N LYS A 26 0.00 6.76 -11.82
CA LYS A 26 -1.28 7.49 -11.76
C LYS A 26 -1.89 7.43 -10.36
N VAL A 27 -1.95 6.24 -9.76
CA VAL A 27 -2.51 6.04 -8.40
C VAL A 27 -1.74 6.86 -7.38
N LYS A 28 -0.40 6.85 -7.44
CA LYS A 28 0.43 7.66 -6.56
C LYS A 28 0.13 9.15 -6.69
N GLN A 29 -0.05 9.64 -7.92
CA GLN A 29 -0.36 11.05 -8.17
C GLN A 29 -1.75 11.42 -7.63
N GLU A 30 -2.73 10.54 -7.80
CA GLU A 30 -4.10 10.69 -7.31
C GLU A 30 -4.13 10.78 -5.78
N ILE A 31 -3.48 9.83 -5.09
CA ILE A 31 -3.35 9.85 -3.62
C ILE A 31 -2.71 11.16 -3.12
N GLN A 32 -1.67 11.64 -3.80
CA GLN A 32 -1.03 12.90 -3.41
C GLN A 32 -1.97 14.10 -3.56
N ASN A 33 -2.82 14.10 -4.59
CA ASN A 33 -3.80 15.15 -4.80
C ASN A 33 -4.91 15.08 -3.75
N ASP A 34 -5.41 13.88 -3.45
CA ASP A 34 -6.45 13.64 -2.46
C ASP A 34 -5.98 14.10 -1.08
N VAL A 35 -4.77 13.70 -0.67
CA VAL A 35 -4.16 14.13 0.59
C VAL A 35 -4.01 15.66 0.66
N ARG A 36 -3.61 16.32 -0.44
CA ARG A 36 -3.55 17.79 -0.52
C ARG A 36 -4.92 18.44 -0.42
N ALA A 37 -5.95 17.81 -0.98
CA ALA A 37 -7.34 18.24 -0.87
C ALA A 37 -7.96 17.91 0.51
N GLY A 38 -7.20 17.28 1.42
CA GLY A 38 -7.67 16.84 2.73
C GLY A 38 -8.50 15.55 2.68
N GLN A 39 -8.65 14.93 1.51
CA GLN A 39 -9.34 13.66 1.34
C GLN A 39 -8.41 12.53 1.78
N GLY A 40 -8.81 11.81 2.84
CA GLY A 40 -7.98 10.74 3.43
C GLY A 40 -6.78 11.23 4.24
N ALA A 41 -6.60 12.56 4.41
CA ALA A 41 -5.63 13.12 5.34
C ALA A 41 -6.18 13.01 6.77
N MET A 42 -5.77 11.98 7.50
CA MET A 42 -6.17 11.79 8.89
C MET A 42 -5.07 12.30 9.81
N THR A 43 -5.37 13.29 10.66
CA THR A 43 -4.40 13.74 11.66
C THR A 43 -4.27 12.71 12.78
N SER A 44 -3.12 12.67 13.48
CA SER A 44 -2.88 11.75 14.59
C SER A 44 -3.92 11.87 15.72
N ARG A 45 -4.49 13.07 15.90
CA ARG A 45 -5.58 13.33 16.84
C ARG A 45 -6.88 12.68 16.39
N GLU A 46 -7.26 12.84 15.12
CA GLU A 46 -8.48 12.25 14.56
C GLU A 46 -8.38 10.74 14.51
N ALA A 47 -7.25 10.19 14.07
CA ALA A 47 -6.98 8.75 14.08
C ALA A 47 -7.03 8.16 15.49
N GLY A 48 -6.47 8.87 16.48
CA GLY A 48 -6.48 8.42 17.88
C GLY A 48 -7.87 8.43 18.53
N ALA A 49 -8.80 9.22 17.99
CA ALA A 49 -10.19 9.28 18.42
C ALA A 49 -11.07 8.20 17.76
N MET A 50 -10.61 7.56 16.68
CA MET A 50 -11.28 6.43 16.06
C MET A 50 -11.01 5.14 16.85
N ARG A 51 -11.69 5.01 18.00
CA ARG A 51 -11.74 3.76 18.76
C ARG A 51 -13.20 3.31 18.86
N ASP A 52 -13.58 2.37 18.01
CA ASP A 52 -14.62 1.34 18.26
C ASP A 52 -14.46 0.21 17.23
#